data_AF-A0A1I0ISY6-F1
#
_entry.id   AF-A0A1I0ISY6-F1
#
_cell.length_a   1.000
_cell.length_b   1.000
_cell.length_c   1.000
_cell.angle_alpha   90.00
_cell.angle_beta   90.00
_cell.angle_gamma   90.00
#
_symmetry.space_group_name_H-M   'P 1'
#
loop_
_entity.id
_entity.type
_entity.pdbx_description
1 polymer ?
#
loop_
_entity_poly.entity_id
_entity_poly.type
_entity_poly.pdbx_seq_one_letter_code
_entity_poly.pdbx_strand_id
1 'polypeptide(L)'
;MLILFLFIVLTLLYIFHPHLNLLAIKKVLGITLFVELFYLIGHYMSGWPFPTPAVILQLLIVVATGVATGVVFSRVWPLPDKKGFERIARTLLIMVPALGLGIGMQLLLQGQYATQALYLIFALSTWLGSGHFIRKTVQS
;
A
#
# COMPACT_ATOMS: atom_id res chain seq x y z
N MET A 1 4.46 18.06 11.29
CA MET A 1 4.93 18.71 10.05
C MET A 1 5.19 17.68 8.93
N LEU A 2 6.04 16.67 9.16
CA LEU A 2 6.37 15.63 8.16
C LEU A 2 5.14 14.91 7.57
N ILE A 3 4.21 14.46 8.41
CA ILE A 3 2.99 13.73 7.98
C ILE A 3 2.16 14.56 7.00
N LEU A 4 1.93 15.84 7.32
CA LEU A 4 1.16 16.75 6.45
C LEU A 4 1.88 17.00 5.13
N PHE A 5 3.20 17.19 5.17
CA PHE A 5 4.01 17.32 3.97
C PHE A 5 3.89 16.09 3.06
N LEU A 6 4.05 14.89 3.61
CA LEU A 6 3.90 13.63 2.86
C LEU A 6 2.49 13.48 2.29
N PHE A 7 1.46 13.82 3.07
CA PHE A 7 0.08 13.79 2.61
C PHE A 7 -0.13 14.69 1.39
N ILE A 8 0.31 15.96 1.46
CA ILE A 8 0.20 16.90 0.35
C ILE A 8 0.93 16.39 -0.90
N VAL A 9 2.17 15.92 -0.74
CA VAL A 9 2.96 15.37 -1.85
C VAL A 9 2.25 14.19 -2.49
N LEU A 10 1.72 13.26 -1.69
CA LEU A 10 0.96 12.12 -2.19
C LEU A 10 -0.32 12.54 -2.89
N THR A 11 -1.07 13.51 -2.35
CA THR A 11 -2.26 14.05 -2.99
C THR A 11 -1.93 14.61 -4.37
N LEU A 12 -0.89 15.44 -4.47
CA LEU A 12 -0.43 15.98 -5.76
C LEU A 12 -0.02 14.86 -6.72
N LEU A 13 0.73 13.88 -6.24
CA LEU A 13 1.17 12.74 -7.03
C LEU A 13 -0.01 11.91 -7.57
N TYR A 14 -1.04 11.66 -6.76
CA TYR A 14 -2.26 10.96 -7.20
C TYR A 14 -3.12 11.79 -8.18
N ILE A 15 -3.10 13.12 -8.07
CA ILE A 15 -3.85 14.00 -8.98
C ILE A 15 -3.15 14.09 -10.35
N PHE A 16 -1.83 14.25 -10.36
CA PHE A 16 -1.09 14.58 -11.59
C PHE A 16 -0.47 13.36 -12.29
N HIS A 17 -0.24 12.25 -11.59
CA HIS A 17 0.45 11.12 -12.20
C HIS A 17 -0.51 10.23 -13.02
N PRO A 18 -0.26 10.01 -14.33
CA PRO A 18 -1.22 9.40 -15.24
C PRO A 18 -1.57 7.93 -14.91
N HIS A 19 -0.73 7.25 -14.14
CA HIS A 19 -0.93 5.85 -13.75
C HIS A 19 -1.67 5.69 -12.41
N LEU A 20 -1.86 6.76 -11.64
CA LEU A 20 -2.53 6.72 -10.33
C LEU A 20 -3.99 7.17 -10.44
N ASN A 21 -4.70 6.51 -11.33
CA ASN A 21 -6.09 6.82 -11.68
C ASN A 21 -7.09 6.49 -10.53
N LEU A 22 -8.38 6.71 -10.81
CA LEU A 22 -9.48 6.41 -9.88
C LEU A 22 -9.48 4.97 -9.35
N LEU A 23 -8.99 3.99 -10.10
CA LEU A 23 -8.88 2.61 -9.63
C LEU A 23 -7.84 2.50 -8.51
N ALA A 24 -6.71 3.20 -8.64
CA ALA A 24 -5.70 3.26 -7.59
C ALA A 24 -6.25 3.97 -6.35
N ILE A 25 -6.97 5.08 -6.51
CA ILE A 25 -7.62 5.79 -5.39
C ILE A 25 -8.63 4.88 -4.68
N LYS A 26 -9.48 4.17 -5.44
CA LYS A 26 -10.44 3.21 -4.87
C LYS A 26 -9.74 2.11 -4.06
N LYS A 27 -8.59 1.61 -4.53
CA LYS A 27 -7.77 0.65 -3.77
C LYS A 27 -7.25 1.26 -2.47
N VAL A 28 -6.71 2.47 -2.51
CA VAL A 28 -6.22 3.17 -1.31
C VAL A 28 -7.33 3.27 -0.28
N LEU A 29 -8.47 3.85 -0.65
CA LEU A 29 -9.60 4.02 0.27
C LEU A 29 -10.13 2.69 0.81
N GLY A 30 -10.26 1.68 -0.06
CA GLY A 30 -10.74 0.35 0.34
C GLY A 30 -9.80 -0.36 1.32
N ILE A 31 -8.49 -0.29 1.08
CA ILE A 31 -7.48 -0.89 1.97
C ILE A 31 -7.42 -0.13 3.28
N THR A 32 -7.40 1.21 3.26
CA THR A 32 -7.40 2.03 4.47
C THR A 32 -8.62 1.75 5.33
N LEU A 33 -9.82 1.72 4.73
CA LEU A 33 -11.06 1.39 5.45
C LEU A 33 -11.00 0.00 6.09
N PHE A 34 -10.51 -1.00 5.35
CA PHE A 34 -10.35 -2.35 5.88
C PHE A 34 -9.40 -2.40 7.08
N VAL A 35 -8.27 -1.69 7.00
CA VAL A 35 -7.28 -1.62 8.09
C VAL A 35 -7.86 -0.88 9.30
N GLU A 36 -8.60 0.21 9.09
CA GLU A 36 -9.28 0.92 10.19
C GLU A 36 -10.32 0.04 10.88
N LEU A 37 -11.13 -0.69 10.12
CA LEU A 37 -12.07 -1.66 10.68
C LEU A 37 -11.34 -2.76 11.48
N PHE A 38 -10.21 -3.25 10.98
CA PHE A 38 -9.38 -4.22 11.69
C PHE A 38 -8.88 -3.66 13.04
N TYR A 39 -8.39 -2.42 13.07
CA TYR A 39 -7.97 -1.78 14.31
C TYR A 39 -9.14 -1.49 15.26
N LEU A 40 -10.32 -1.13 14.72
CA LEU A 40 -11.52 -0.90 15.51
C LEU A 40 -12.00 -2.20 16.17
N ILE A 41 -12.02 -3.30 15.42
CA ILE A 41 -12.34 -4.63 15.95
C ILE A 41 -11.31 -5.03 17.01
N GLY A 42 -10.01 -4.85 16.73
CA GLY A 42 -8.95 -5.14 17.69
C GLY A 42 -9.03 -4.31 18.99
N HIS A 43 -9.49 -3.06 18.90
CA HIS A 43 -9.78 -2.23 20.07
C HIS A 43 -10.86 -2.88 20.96
N TYR A 44 -12.00 -3.25 20.37
CA TYR A 44 -13.12 -3.83 21.13
C TYR A 44 -12.88 -5.27 21.60
N MET A 45 -12.13 -6.07 20.85
CA MET A 45 -11.90 -7.48 21.18
C MET A 45 -10.66 -7.72 22.04
N SER A 46 -9.63 -6.90 21.91
CA SER A 46 -8.31 -7.16 22.50
C SER A 46 -7.73 -5.95 23.24
N GLY A 47 -8.49 -4.88 23.39
CA GLY A 47 -8.08 -3.69 24.15
C GLY A 47 -6.96 -2.89 23.50
N TRP A 48 -6.75 -3.01 22.19
CA TRP A 48 -5.76 -2.20 21.47
C TRP A 48 -6.09 -0.71 21.59
N PRO A 49 -5.09 0.20 21.55
CA PRO A 49 -5.37 1.63 21.61
C PRO A 49 -6.21 2.07 20.40
N PHE A 50 -7.19 2.95 20.65
CA PHE A 50 -8.01 3.50 19.58
C PHE A 50 -7.15 4.34 18.61
N PRO A 51 -7.30 4.20 17.28
CA PRO A 51 -6.51 4.97 16.32
C PRO A 51 -6.73 6.47 16.47
N THR A 52 -5.66 7.21 16.79
CA THR A 52 -5.73 8.68 16.80
C THR A 52 -5.84 9.24 15.38
N PRO A 53 -6.30 10.49 15.19
CA PRO A 53 -6.33 11.12 13.87
C PRO A 53 -4.97 11.11 13.15
N ALA A 54 -3.87 11.21 13.91
CA ALA A 54 -2.52 11.09 13.38
C ALA A 54 -2.23 9.68 12.84
N VAL A 55 -2.64 8.64 13.55
CA VAL A 55 -2.50 7.23 13.12
C VAL A 55 -3.33 6.97 11.87
N ILE A 56 -4.57 7.46 11.82
CA ILE A 56 -5.44 7.37 10.62
C ILE A 56 -4.73 7.98 9.40
N LEU A 57 -4.16 9.18 9.56
CA LEU A 57 -3.43 9.83 8.47
C LEU A 57 -2.15 9.07 8.09
N GLN A 58 -1.42 8.52 9.05
CA GLN A 58 -0.26 7.67 8.79
C GLN A 58 -0.64 6.42 8.00
N LEU A 59 -1.74 5.74 8.39
CA LEU A 59 -2.25 4.57 7.68
C LEU A 59 -2.60 4.92 6.24
N LEU A 60 -3.31 6.04 6.02
CA LEU A 60 -3.64 6.52 4.68
C LEU A 60 -2.39 6.78 3.84
N ILE A 61 -1.38 7.47 4.39
CA ILE A 61 -0.10 7.74 3.72
C ILE A 61 0.63 6.44 3.37
N VAL A 62 0.70 5.49 4.31
CA VAL A 62 1.37 4.21 4.13
C VAL A 62 0.68 3.37 3.05
N VAL A 63 -0.64 3.29 3.10
CA VAL A 63 -1.45 2.57 2.10
C VAL A 63 -1.31 3.24 0.73
N ALA A 64 -1.41 4.56 0.64
CA ALA A 64 -1.24 5.30 -0.61
C ALA A 64 0.15 5.10 -1.22
N THR A 65 1.20 5.21 -0.41
CA THR A 65 2.58 4.99 -0.88
C THR A 65 2.79 3.54 -1.33
N GLY A 66 2.25 2.57 -0.56
CA GLY A 66 2.31 1.16 -0.92
C GLY A 66 1.58 0.88 -2.24
N VAL A 67 0.33 1.33 -2.39
CA VAL A 67 -0.44 1.17 -3.63
C VAL A 67 0.29 1.81 -4.81
N ALA A 68 0.81 3.03 -4.66
CA ALA A 68 1.57 3.70 -5.71
C ALA A 68 2.82 2.89 -6.12
N THR A 69 3.57 2.37 -5.14
CA THR A 69 4.73 1.50 -5.38
C THR A 69 4.32 0.24 -6.15
N GLY A 70 3.21 -0.39 -5.75
CA GLY A 70 2.66 -1.56 -6.42
C GLY A 70 2.25 -1.27 -7.87
N VAL A 71 1.59 -0.14 -8.11
CA VAL A 71 1.20 0.32 -9.45
C VAL A 71 2.43 0.52 -10.31
N VAL A 72 3.45 1.22 -9.82
CA VAL A 72 4.72 1.43 -10.53
C VAL A 72 5.42 0.11 -10.83
N PHE A 73 5.52 -0.79 -9.85
CA PHE A 73 6.06 -2.13 -10.06
C PHE A 73 5.31 -2.87 -11.16
N SER A 74 3.97 -2.80 -11.15
CA SER A 74 3.15 -3.46 -12.16
C SER A 74 3.32 -2.90 -13.56
N ARG A 75 3.84 -1.68 -13.70
CA ARG A 75 4.21 -1.15 -15.01
C ARG A 75 5.50 -1.77 -15.54
N VAL A 76 6.50 -1.94 -14.67
CA VAL A 76 7.78 -2.54 -15.02
C VAL A 76 7.63 -4.04 -15.29
N TRP A 77 6.91 -4.73 -14.40
CA TRP A 77 6.59 -6.15 -14.53
C TRP A 77 5.08 -6.34 -14.43
N PRO A 78 4.32 -6.27 -15.53
CA PRO A 78 2.87 -6.43 -15.51
C PRO A 78 2.45 -7.86 -15.14
N LEU A 79 1.25 -7.99 -14.58
CA LEU A 79 0.72 -9.29 -14.20
C LEU A 79 0.44 -10.11 -15.48
N PRO A 80 1.00 -11.33 -15.61
CA PRO A 80 0.69 -12.19 -16.74
C PRO A 80 -0.77 -12.66 -16.68
N ASP A 81 -1.45 -12.66 -17.83
CA ASP A 81 -2.85 -13.07 -17.97
C ASP A 81 -3.01 -14.59 -17.71
N LYS A 82 -2.06 -15.39 -18.20
CA LYS A 82 -2.01 -16.82 -17.94
C LYS A 82 -1.56 -17.10 -16.50
N LYS A 83 -2.26 -18.03 -15.85
CA LYS A 83 -1.83 -18.59 -14.56
C LYS A 83 -0.56 -19.42 -14.79
N GLY A 84 0.43 -19.27 -13.92
CA GLY A 84 1.70 -20.00 -14.04
C GLY A 84 2.72 -19.56 -13.01
N PHE A 85 3.91 -20.17 -13.08
CA PHE A 85 5.01 -19.93 -12.14
C PHE A 85 5.44 -18.46 -12.10
N GLU A 86 5.48 -17.77 -13.25
CA GLU A 86 5.82 -16.34 -13.32
C GLU A 86 4.89 -15.50 -12.43
N ARG A 87 3.58 -15.80 -12.44
CA ARG A 87 2.61 -15.07 -11.60
C ARG A 87 2.92 -15.26 -10.13
N ILE A 88 3.28 -16.46 -9.70
CA ILE A 88 3.65 -16.78 -8.31
C ILE A 88 4.95 -16.07 -7.94
N ALA A 89 5.99 -16.24 -8.75
CA ALA A 89 7.31 -15.66 -8.53
C ALA A 89 7.23 -14.13 -8.42
N ARG A 90 6.56 -13.46 -9.36
CA ARG A 90 6.35 -12.01 -9.34
C ARG A 90 5.66 -11.54 -8.05
N THR A 91 4.64 -12.27 -7.63
CA THR A 91 3.79 -11.98 -6.47
C THR A 91 4.56 -12.15 -5.16
N LEU A 92 5.50 -13.09 -5.09
CA LEU A 92 6.40 -13.27 -3.95
C LEU A 92 7.56 -12.27 -3.97
N LEU A 93 8.16 -12.03 -5.15
CA LEU A 93 9.33 -11.18 -5.31
C LEU A 93 9.05 -9.72 -4.99
N ILE A 94 7.82 -9.21 -5.18
CA ILE A 94 7.48 -7.85 -4.77
C ILE A 94 7.41 -7.68 -3.25
N MET A 95 7.10 -8.75 -2.51
CA MET A 95 6.94 -8.66 -1.05
C MET A 95 8.25 -8.35 -0.34
N VAL A 96 9.37 -8.93 -0.78
CA VAL A 96 10.69 -8.74 -0.17
C VAL A 96 11.11 -7.26 -0.16
N PRO A 97 11.20 -6.55 -1.31
CA PRO A 97 11.53 -5.13 -1.32
C PRO A 97 10.43 -4.29 -0.67
N ALA A 98 9.16 -4.68 -0.79
CA ALA A 98 8.07 -3.94 -0.15
C ALA A 98 8.15 -3.99 1.38
N LEU A 99 8.54 -5.12 1.97
CA LEU A 99 8.77 -5.22 3.42
C LEU A 99 9.93 -4.32 3.86
N GLY A 100 11.04 -4.32 3.12
CA GLY A 100 12.18 -3.42 3.40
C GLY A 100 11.80 -1.94 3.34
N LEU A 101 11.10 -1.52 2.28
CA LEU A 101 10.57 -0.16 2.16
C LEU A 101 9.55 0.17 3.25
N GLY A 102 8.71 -0.81 3.61
CA GLY A 102 7.73 -0.69 4.68
C GLY A 102 8.37 -0.45 6.05
N ILE A 103 9.49 -1.13 6.35
CA ILE A 103 10.29 -0.87 7.56
C ILE A 103 10.83 0.56 7.53
N GLY A 104 11.39 0.99 6.40
CA GLY A 104 11.84 2.38 6.23
C GLY A 104 10.73 3.40 6.48
N MET A 105 9.53 3.13 5.95
CA MET A 105 8.36 3.99 6.16
C MET A 105 7.90 4.00 7.62
N GLN A 106 7.96 2.86 8.29
CA GLN A 106 7.64 2.76 9.71
C GLN A 106 8.60 3.58 10.56
N LEU A 107 9.91 3.44 10.32
CA LEU A 107 10.93 4.23 11.01
C LEU A 107 10.78 5.72 10.74
N LEU A 108 10.43 6.11 9.50
CA LEU A 108 10.21 7.50 9.11
C LEU A 108 9.01 8.13 9.85
N LEU A 109 7.91 7.38 9.99
CA LEU A 109 6.64 7.91 10.54
C LEU A 109 6.50 7.77 12.05
N GLN A 110 7.08 6.72 12.63
CA GLN A 110 6.89 6.33 14.03
C GLN A 110 8.20 6.21 14.83
N GLY A 111 9.35 6.24 14.15
CA GLY A 111 10.65 6.06 14.79
C GLY A 111 10.87 4.64 15.32
N GLN A 112 11.65 4.52 16.38
CA GLN A 112 12.05 3.23 16.97
C GLN A 112 10.93 2.53 17.74
N TYR A 113 9.96 3.29 18.25
CA TYR A 113 8.84 2.76 19.04
C TYR A 113 7.58 2.64 18.18
N ALA A 114 7.65 1.77 17.18
CA ALA A 114 6.52 1.52 16.30
C ALA A 114 5.37 0.83 17.05
N THR A 115 4.22 1.49 17.09
CA THR A 115 3.01 0.97 17.72
C THR A 115 2.11 0.19 16.76
N GLN A 116 2.40 0.25 15.46
CA GLN A 116 1.64 -0.42 14.41
C GLN A 116 2.59 -1.18 13.47
N ALA A 117 2.08 -2.26 12.88
CA ALA A 117 2.81 -3.02 11.86
C ALA A 117 2.73 -2.32 10.49
N LEU A 118 3.19 -1.07 10.41
CA LEU A 118 3.15 -0.27 9.18
C LEU A 118 3.91 -0.92 8.04
N TYR A 119 5.00 -1.63 8.32
CA TYR A 119 5.75 -2.35 7.28
C TYR A 119 4.90 -3.44 6.60
N LEU A 120 4.05 -4.13 7.37
CA LEU A 120 3.19 -5.18 6.85
C LEU A 120 2.04 -4.58 6.05
N ILE A 121 1.44 -3.50 6.56
CA ILE A 121 0.39 -2.74 5.85
C ILE A 121 0.94 -2.20 4.53
N PHE A 122 2.15 -1.65 4.52
CA PHE A 122 2.83 -1.19 3.31
C PHE A 122 3.02 -2.34 2.32
N ALA A 123 3.56 -3.48 2.77
CA ALA A 123 3.82 -4.63 1.91
C ALA A 123 2.53 -5.19 1.29
N LEU A 124 1.48 -5.35 2.10
CA LEU A 124 0.16 -5.78 1.63
C LEU A 124 -0.45 -4.78 0.65
N SER A 125 -0.35 -3.48 0.91
CA SER A 125 -0.85 -2.44 0.02
C SER A 125 -0.11 -2.43 -1.32
N THR A 126 1.20 -2.63 -1.28
CA THR A 126 2.07 -2.76 -2.47
C THR A 126 1.69 -3.99 -3.28
N TRP A 127 1.46 -5.10 -2.60
CA TRP A 127 1.04 -6.36 -3.20
C TRP A 127 -0.30 -6.23 -3.91
N LEU A 128 -1.33 -5.70 -3.24
CA LEU A 128 -2.66 -5.45 -3.82
C LEU A 128 -2.62 -4.39 -4.94
N GLY A 129 -1.75 -3.38 -4.79
CA GLY A 129 -1.47 -2.38 -5.80
C GLY A 129 -0.90 -3.01 -7.08
N SER A 130 -0.03 -4.01 -6.95
CA SER A 130 0.69 -4.64 -8.05
C SER A 130 -0.16 -5.37 -9.09
N GLY A 131 -1.43 -5.61 -8.82
CA GLY A 131 -2.37 -6.15 -9.79
C GLY A 131 -2.96 -5.11 -10.75
N HIS A 132 -2.42 -3.89 -10.82
CA HIS A 132 -3.03 -2.79 -11.59
C HIS A 132 -2.94 -2.99 -13.11
N PHE A 133 -1.75 -3.33 -13.62
CA PHE A 133 -1.54 -3.60 -15.05
C PHE A 133 -1.47 -5.10 -15.33
N ILE A 134 -2.28 -5.55 -16.28
CA ILE A 134 -2.32 -6.94 -16.76
C ILE A 134 -1.82 -6.96 -18.21
N ARG A 135 -0.84 -7.82 -18.51
CA ARG A 135 -0.34 -8.03 -19.87
C ARG A 135 -1.32 -8.91 -20.62
N LYS A 136 -2.09 -8.32 -21.55
CA LYS A 136 -2.92 -9.07 -22.49
C LYS A 136 -2.03 -9.79 -23.50
N THR A 137 -2.20 -11.10 -23.65
CA THR A 137 -1.61 -11.82 -24.78
C THR A 137 -2.44 -11.52 -26.02
N VAL A 138 -1.82 -11.02 -27.09
CA VAL A 138 -2.46 -10.96 -28.40
C VAL A 138 -2.74 -12.40 -28.81
N GLN A 139 -4.02 -12.76 -28.96
CA GLN A 139 -4.42 -14.03 -29.54
C GLN A 139 -4.09 -13.93 -31.04
N SER A 140 -3.00 -14.58 -31.46
CA SER A 140 -2.67 -14.85 -32.87
C SER A 140 -3.44 -16.05 -33.37
#